data_AF-A0A7J2PYQ4-F1
#
_entry.id   AF-A0A7J2PYQ4-F1
#
_cell.length_a   1.000
_cell.length_b   1.000
_cell.length_c   1.000
_cell.angle_alpha   90.00
_cell.angle_beta   90.00
_cell.angle_gamma   90.00
#
_symmetry.space_group_name_H-M   'P 1'
#
loop_
_entity.id
_entity.type
_entity.pdbx_description
1 polymer ?
#
loop_
_entity_poly.entity_id
_entity_poly.type
_entity_poly.pdbx_seq_one_letter_code
_entity_poly.pdbx_strand_id
1 'polypeptide(L)'
;MTQTVRKHNFGALSQFDYSDIGLKSQNDLRPFLLNKLFRQFSFATYNQNVSSLRPLEYTKLALVTKLPVKIIYPIIKGFLIELVYFKRFLRKHTFSFDETAKLDKLITFLNKVHKLAPVFDFKRARENARILKIKLQEMCFFPHFTTQIAIVVFVTDLNDKAHKKRIVQANLRLLCNCSAYSFHRTRNRLGLG
;
A
#
# COMPACT_ATOMS: atom_id res chain seq x y z
N MET A 1 2.68 11.75 -33.64
CA MET A 1 1.42 11.04 -33.36
C MET A 1 1.25 10.91 -31.84
N THR A 2 0.41 11.76 -31.25
CA THR A 2 0.15 11.81 -29.81
C THR A 2 -0.99 10.85 -29.47
N GLN A 3 -0.68 9.73 -28.81
CA GLN A 3 -1.71 8.82 -28.28
C GLN A 3 -2.45 9.52 -27.13
N THR A 4 -3.71 9.86 -27.39
CA THR A 4 -4.66 10.30 -26.37
C THR A 4 -4.98 9.14 -25.44
N VAL A 5 -4.53 9.25 -24.19
CA VAL A 5 -4.95 8.36 -23.11
C VAL A 5 -6.47 8.50 -22.95
N ARG A 6 -7.23 7.48 -23.35
CA ARG A 6 -8.68 7.40 -23.14
C ARG A 6 -8.97 7.55 -21.65
N LYS A 7 -9.51 8.72 -21.24
CA LYS A 7 -10.21 8.87 -19.97
C LYS A 7 -11.37 7.89 -19.98
N HIS A 8 -11.34 6.87 -19.13
CA HIS A 8 -12.53 6.06 -18.87
C HIS A 8 -13.59 6.97 -18.25
N ASN A 9 -14.62 7.31 -19.02
CA ASN A 9 -15.78 8.05 -18.54
C ASN A 9 -16.53 7.17 -17.53
N PHE A 10 -16.40 7.49 -16.25
CA PHE A 10 -17.09 6.86 -15.13
C PHE A 10 -18.57 7.32 -15.01
N GLY A 11 -19.29 7.41 -16.12
CA GLY A 11 -20.66 7.93 -16.17
C GLY A 11 -21.68 7.15 -15.31
N ALA A 12 -21.36 5.91 -14.91
CA ALA A 12 -22.22 5.07 -14.07
C ALA A 12 -21.88 5.10 -12.57
N LEU A 13 -20.83 5.81 -12.14
CA LEU A 13 -20.45 5.93 -10.71
C LEU A 13 -21.09 7.13 -10.00
N SER A 14 -21.72 8.05 -10.75
CA SER A 14 -22.23 9.33 -10.24
C SER A 14 -23.61 9.26 -9.58
N GLN A 15 -24.31 8.12 -9.66
CA GLN A 15 -25.67 7.95 -9.09
C GLN A 15 -25.72 7.09 -7.82
N PHE A 16 -24.59 6.58 -7.32
CA PHE A 16 -24.59 5.81 -6.09
C PHE A 16 -24.51 6.75 -4.88
N ASP A 17 -25.45 6.64 -3.94
CA ASP A 17 -25.37 7.37 -2.68
C ASP A 17 -24.30 6.74 -1.79
N TYR A 18 -23.20 7.47 -1.59
CA TYR A 18 -22.06 7.00 -0.80
C TYR A 18 -22.19 7.35 0.70
N SER A 19 -23.22 8.11 1.09
CA SER A 19 -23.45 8.50 2.49
C SER A 19 -23.80 7.30 3.37
N ASP A 20 -24.53 6.31 2.81
CA ASP A 20 -24.92 5.04 3.46
C ASP A 20 -23.74 4.17 3.91
N ILE A 21 -22.56 4.40 3.33
CA ILE A 21 -21.32 3.70 3.68
C ILE A 21 -20.32 4.61 4.39
N GLY A 22 -20.77 5.79 4.81
CA GLY A 22 -20.02 6.76 5.60
C GLY A 22 -18.95 7.52 4.80
N LEU A 23 -19.06 7.61 3.48
CA LEU A 23 -18.13 8.37 2.65
C LEU A 23 -18.68 9.76 2.33
N LYS A 24 -17.79 10.76 2.39
CA LYS A 24 -18.14 12.17 2.12
C LYS A 24 -18.12 12.49 0.62
N SER A 25 -17.35 11.75 -0.17
CA SER A 25 -17.21 11.99 -1.60
C SER A 25 -16.82 10.73 -2.37
N GLN A 26 -17.03 10.75 -3.69
CA GLN A 26 -16.54 9.71 -4.60
C GLN A 26 -15.00 9.56 -4.55
N ASN A 27 -14.27 10.64 -4.24
CA ASN A 27 -12.80 10.61 -4.13
C ASN A 27 -12.34 9.72 -2.96
N ASP A 28 -13.17 9.55 -1.95
CA ASP A 28 -12.88 8.71 -0.77
C ASP A 28 -13.14 7.22 -1.03
N LEU A 29 -13.83 6.89 -2.12
CA LEU A 29 -14.20 5.52 -2.47
C LEU A 29 -12.97 4.63 -2.71
N ARG A 30 -12.00 5.11 -3.49
CA ARG A 30 -10.78 4.35 -3.77
C ARG A 30 -9.96 4.12 -2.49
N PRO A 31 -9.62 5.14 -1.69
CA PRO A 31 -8.97 4.93 -0.38
C PRO A 31 -9.70 3.92 0.51
N PHE A 32 -11.02 4.06 0.63
CA PHE A 32 -11.84 3.16 1.43
C PHE A 32 -11.75 1.71 0.96
N LEU A 33 -11.96 1.46 -0.34
CA LEU A 33 -11.90 0.12 -0.93
C LEU A 33 -10.51 -0.51 -0.82
N LEU A 34 -9.45 0.26 -1.07
CA LEU A 34 -8.08 -0.24 -0.95
C LEU A 34 -7.74 -0.55 0.51
N ASN A 35 -8.14 0.28 1.46
CA ASN A 35 -7.90 0.01 2.88
C ASN A 35 -8.59 -1.29 3.33
N LYS A 36 -9.85 -1.52 2.90
CA LYS A 36 -10.57 -2.79 3.14
C LYS A 36 -9.88 -3.98 2.47
N LEU A 37 -9.46 -3.84 1.21
CA LEU A 37 -8.74 -4.87 0.47
C LEU A 37 -7.47 -5.31 1.21
N PHE A 38 -6.62 -4.34 1.58
CA PHE A 38 -5.32 -4.59 2.20
C PHE A 38 -5.41 -5.30 3.57
N ARG A 39 -6.54 -5.16 4.27
CA ARG A 39 -6.75 -5.70 5.63
C ARG A 39 -7.54 -7.01 5.66
N GLN A 40 -8.18 -7.40 4.56
CA GLN A 40 -9.13 -8.53 4.58
C GLN A 40 -8.79 -9.66 3.62
N PHE A 41 -8.08 -9.38 2.53
CA PHE A 41 -7.77 -10.36 1.50
C PHE A 41 -6.28 -10.36 1.26
N SER A 42 -5.69 -11.52 0.94
CA SER A 42 -4.34 -11.56 0.41
C SER A 42 -4.39 -11.56 -1.11
N PHE A 43 -3.72 -10.60 -1.73
CA PHE A 43 -3.53 -10.53 -3.19
C PHE A 43 -2.05 -10.64 -3.56
N ALA A 44 -1.23 -11.14 -2.63
CA ALA A 44 0.15 -11.46 -2.83
C ALA A 44 0.32 -12.98 -2.94
N THR A 45 0.95 -13.44 -4.01
CA THR A 45 1.33 -14.86 -4.11
C THR A 45 2.53 -15.17 -3.21
N TYR A 46 2.84 -16.45 -3.04
CA TYR A 46 4.05 -16.90 -2.33
C TYR A 46 5.33 -16.23 -2.89
N ASN A 47 5.44 -16.14 -4.22
CA ASN A 47 6.55 -15.48 -4.92
C ASN A 47 6.44 -13.94 -4.93
N GLN A 48 5.60 -13.37 -4.06
CA GLN A 48 5.32 -11.94 -3.97
C GLN A 48 4.91 -11.32 -5.31
N ASN A 49 4.16 -12.05 -6.14
CA ASN A 49 3.54 -11.47 -7.34
C ASN A 49 2.13 -10.98 -7.01
N VAL A 50 1.63 -10.05 -7.84
CA VAL A 50 0.26 -9.55 -7.71
C VAL A 50 -0.67 -10.63 -8.24
N SER A 51 -1.57 -11.12 -7.39
CA SER A 51 -2.65 -12.03 -7.79
C SER A 51 -3.89 -11.22 -8.12
N SER A 52 -4.66 -11.67 -9.12
CA SER A 52 -6.04 -11.25 -9.24
C SER A 52 -6.86 -11.75 -8.05
N LEU A 53 -7.94 -11.03 -7.74
CA LEU A 53 -8.96 -11.53 -6.82
C LEU A 53 -9.89 -12.49 -7.56
N ARG A 54 -10.31 -13.53 -6.84
CA ARG A 54 -11.33 -14.48 -7.30
C ARG A 54 -12.72 -13.84 -7.24
N PRO A 55 -13.70 -14.30 -8.03
CA PRO A 55 -15.07 -13.80 -7.99
C PRO A 55 -15.66 -13.80 -6.57
N LEU A 56 -15.44 -14.87 -5.81
CA LEU A 56 -15.88 -14.98 -4.41
C LEU A 56 -15.27 -13.90 -3.49
N GLU A 57 -14.05 -13.46 -3.77
CA GLU A 57 -13.39 -12.40 -2.99
C GLU A 57 -14.01 -11.04 -3.30
N TYR A 58 -14.38 -10.78 -4.55
CA TYR A 58 -15.18 -9.61 -4.91
C TYR A 58 -16.56 -9.61 -4.26
N THR A 59 -17.25 -10.76 -4.23
CA THR A 59 -18.54 -10.89 -3.54
C THR A 59 -18.39 -10.63 -2.04
N LYS A 60 -17.34 -11.16 -1.40
CA LYS A 60 -17.05 -10.89 0.02
C LYS A 60 -16.74 -9.41 0.26
N LEU A 61 -15.97 -8.77 -0.63
CA LEU A 61 -15.68 -7.35 -0.54
C LEU A 61 -16.98 -6.54 -0.65
N ALA A 62 -17.85 -6.87 -1.61
CA ALA A 62 -19.15 -6.25 -1.79
C ALA A 62 -20.04 -6.33 -0.54
N LEU A 63 -20.09 -7.49 0.11
CA LEU A 63 -20.84 -7.67 1.36
C LEU A 63 -20.29 -6.80 2.49
N VAL A 64 -18.96 -6.77 2.66
CA VAL A 64 -18.32 -5.99 3.72
C VAL A 64 -18.46 -4.49 3.50
N THR A 65 -18.35 -4.04 2.25
CA THR A 65 -18.38 -2.62 1.91
C THR A 65 -19.76 -2.11 1.58
N LYS A 66 -20.76 -3.00 1.50
CA LYS A 66 -22.12 -2.71 1.01
C LYS A 66 -22.13 -2.02 -0.36
N LEU A 67 -21.16 -2.37 -1.20
CA LEU A 67 -21.01 -1.79 -2.54
C LEU A 67 -21.23 -2.86 -3.60
N PRO A 68 -21.95 -2.55 -4.69
CA PRO A 68 -22.09 -3.46 -5.82
C PRO A 68 -20.72 -3.85 -6.42
N VAL A 69 -20.57 -5.12 -6.79
CA VAL A 69 -19.34 -5.63 -7.45
C VAL A 69 -19.00 -4.82 -8.71
N LYS A 70 -20.00 -4.33 -9.45
CA LYS A 70 -19.82 -3.47 -10.63
C LYS A 70 -19.02 -2.17 -10.35
N ILE A 71 -19.10 -1.65 -9.12
CA ILE A 71 -18.35 -0.47 -8.66
C ILE A 71 -16.95 -0.87 -8.19
N ILE A 72 -16.88 -1.95 -7.40
CA ILE A 72 -15.63 -2.41 -6.78
C ILE A 72 -14.63 -2.91 -7.83
N TYR A 73 -15.10 -3.73 -8.76
CA TYR A 73 -14.27 -4.43 -9.74
C TYR A 73 -13.33 -3.49 -10.52
N PRO A 74 -13.80 -2.43 -11.19
CA PRO A 74 -12.91 -1.56 -11.97
C PRO A 74 -11.86 -0.85 -11.11
N ILE A 75 -12.20 -0.44 -9.88
CA ILE A 75 -11.28 0.25 -8.97
C ILE A 75 -10.17 -0.68 -8.51
N ILE A 76 -10.53 -1.88 -8.03
CA ILE A 76 -9.55 -2.84 -7.55
C ILE A 76 -8.70 -3.38 -8.70
N LYS A 77 -9.31 -3.71 -9.85
CA LYS A 77 -8.57 -4.18 -11.02
C LYS A 77 -7.58 -3.13 -11.52
N GLY A 78 -8.01 -1.86 -11.61
CA GLY A 78 -7.14 -0.74 -11.97
C GLY A 78 -5.95 -0.61 -11.01
N PHE A 79 -6.21 -0.63 -9.70
CA PHE A 79 -5.15 -0.61 -8.70
C PHE A 79 -4.16 -1.78 -8.83
N LEU A 80 -4.63 -3.02 -9.02
CA LEU A 80 -3.74 -4.18 -9.15
C LEU A 80 -2.83 -4.06 -10.37
N ILE A 81 -3.33 -3.50 -11.48
CA ILE A 81 -2.53 -3.19 -12.68
C ILE A 81 -1.49 -2.12 -12.38
N GLU A 82 -1.88 -1.00 -11.76
CA GLU A 82 -0.97 0.06 -11.34
C GLU A 82 0.14 -0.47 -10.42
N LEU A 83 -0.20 -1.37 -9.50
CA LEU A 83 0.74 -2.01 -8.58
C LEU A 83 1.78 -2.86 -9.32
N VAL A 84 1.41 -3.58 -10.38
CA VAL A 84 2.37 -4.33 -11.21
C VAL A 84 3.41 -3.39 -11.83
N TYR A 85 2.97 -2.26 -12.40
CA TYR A 85 3.87 -1.27 -12.97
C TYR A 85 4.74 -0.58 -11.92
N PHE A 86 4.14 -0.23 -10.77
CA PHE A 86 4.86 0.39 -9.67
C PHE A 86 5.96 -0.52 -9.11
N LYS A 87 5.71 -1.83 -9.01
CA LYS A 87 6.74 -2.80 -8.62
C LYS A 87 7.88 -2.88 -9.62
N ARG A 88 7.58 -2.87 -10.92
CA ARG A 88 8.61 -2.81 -11.97
C ARG A 88 9.45 -1.53 -11.84
N PHE A 89 8.80 -0.39 -11.57
CA PHE A 89 9.47 0.88 -11.29
C PHE A 89 10.42 0.76 -10.08
N LEU A 90 9.95 0.23 -8.93
CA LEU A 90 10.79 0.03 -7.75
C LEU A 90 11.97 -0.91 -7.99
N ARG A 91 11.80 -1.97 -8.78
CA ARG A 91 12.88 -2.91 -9.12
C ARG A 91 13.97 -2.28 -10.00
N LYS A 92 13.57 -1.39 -10.91
CA LYS A 92 14.52 -0.67 -11.78
C LYS A 92 15.31 0.41 -11.03
N HIS A 93 14.77 0.93 -9.93
CA HIS A 93 15.47 1.87 -9.08
C HIS A 93 16.30 1.10 -8.06
N THR A 94 17.54 0.81 -8.44
CA THR A 94 18.54 0.26 -7.53
C THR A 94 19.02 1.38 -6.62
N PHE A 95 18.60 1.36 -5.36
CA PHE A 95 19.07 2.34 -4.40
C PHE A 95 20.49 2.00 -3.94
N SER A 96 21.44 2.92 -4.14
CA SER A 96 22.78 2.76 -3.57
C SER A 96 22.74 2.83 -2.04
N PHE A 97 23.78 2.34 -1.37
CA PHE A 97 23.88 2.43 0.09
C PHE A 97 23.70 3.88 0.59
N ASP A 98 24.32 4.85 -0.07
CA ASP A 98 24.16 6.28 0.28
C ASP A 98 22.72 6.77 0.14
N GLU A 99 21.98 6.24 -0.83
CA GLU A 99 20.56 6.55 -0.98
C GLU A 99 19.71 5.91 0.12
N THR A 100 20.11 4.74 0.63
CA THR A 100 19.45 4.09 1.77
C THR A 100 19.63 4.85 3.07
N ALA A 101 20.61 5.75 3.19
CA ALA A 101 20.78 6.61 4.35
C ALA A 101 19.89 7.86 4.29
N LYS A 102 19.56 8.37 3.10
CA LYS A 102 18.84 9.64 2.91
C LYS A 102 17.38 9.60 3.38
N LEU A 103 17.02 10.46 4.32
CA LEU A 103 15.65 10.62 4.83
C LEU A 103 14.70 11.17 3.77
N ASP A 104 15.09 12.21 3.03
CA ASP A 104 14.21 12.86 2.04
C ASP A 104 13.81 11.92 0.90
N LYS A 105 14.75 11.07 0.47
CA LYS A 105 14.43 9.99 -0.47
C LYS A 105 13.37 9.07 0.12
N LEU A 106 13.55 8.60 1.37
CA LEU A 106 12.60 7.70 2.03
C LEU A 106 11.19 8.32 2.11
N ILE A 107 11.09 9.58 2.51
CA ILE A 107 9.82 10.33 2.57
C ILE A 107 9.20 10.48 1.17
N THR A 108 10.02 10.76 0.15
CA THR A 108 9.55 10.87 -1.24
C THR A 108 8.92 9.58 -1.74
N PHE A 109 9.55 8.44 -1.46
CA PHE A 109 8.99 7.15 -1.87
C PHE A 109 7.80 6.72 -1.01
N LEU A 110 7.78 7.04 0.29
CA LEU A 110 6.59 6.88 1.11
C LEU A 110 5.39 7.65 0.54
N ASN A 111 5.62 8.87 0.05
CA ASN A 111 4.56 9.66 -0.63
C ASN A 111 4.08 8.97 -1.92
N LYS A 112 5.01 8.44 -2.74
CA LYS A 112 4.64 7.68 -3.96
C LYS A 112 3.80 6.44 -3.62
N VAL A 113 4.19 5.70 -2.58
CA VAL A 113 3.44 4.54 -2.09
C VAL A 113 2.07 4.95 -1.56
N HIS A 114 1.98 6.03 -0.78
CA HIS A 114 0.73 6.55 -0.23
C HIS A 114 -0.23 7.02 -1.33
N LYS A 115 0.27 7.69 -2.37
CA LYS A 115 -0.53 8.09 -3.54
C LYS A 115 -1.09 6.89 -4.30
N LEU A 116 -0.32 5.81 -4.41
CA LEU A 116 -0.77 4.58 -5.06
C LEU A 116 -1.83 3.86 -4.23
N ALA A 117 -1.57 3.70 -2.93
CA ALA A 117 -2.41 3.01 -1.96
C ALA A 117 -2.45 3.79 -0.63
N PRO A 118 -3.46 4.66 -0.41
CA PRO A 118 -3.58 5.45 0.81
C PRO A 118 -4.17 4.62 1.96
N VAL A 119 -3.43 3.58 2.38
CA VAL A 119 -3.86 2.58 3.37
C VAL A 119 -3.23 2.77 4.75
N PHE A 120 -2.37 3.77 4.89
CA PHE A 120 -1.70 4.17 6.12
C PHE A 120 -1.64 5.70 6.20
N ASP A 121 -1.51 6.23 7.41
CA ASP A 121 -1.40 7.66 7.67
C ASP A 121 -0.02 8.19 7.25
N PHE A 122 0.02 9.06 6.24
CA PHE A 122 1.27 9.58 5.72
C PHE A 122 1.98 10.55 6.67
N LYS A 123 1.24 11.32 7.48
CA LYS A 123 1.85 12.24 8.46
C LYS A 123 2.59 11.45 9.52
N ARG A 124 1.94 10.41 10.08
CA ARG A 124 2.55 9.48 11.04
C ARG A 124 3.70 8.69 10.42
N ALA A 125 3.56 8.22 9.18
CA ALA A 125 4.62 7.52 8.47
C ALA A 125 5.88 8.39 8.28
N ARG A 126 5.72 9.69 8.04
CA ARG A 126 6.86 10.61 7.93
C ARG A 126 7.63 10.71 9.23
N GLU A 127 6.94 10.77 10.35
CA GLU A 127 7.58 10.82 11.67
C GLU A 127 8.27 9.51 12.01
N ASN A 128 7.58 8.39 11.78
CA ASN A 128 8.16 7.05 11.94
C ASN A 128 9.39 6.83 11.05
N ALA A 129 9.45 7.46 9.87
CA ALA A 129 10.63 7.42 9.00
C ALA A 129 11.83 8.14 9.62
N ARG A 130 11.62 9.28 10.29
CA ARG A 130 12.70 10.00 11.00
C ARG A 130 13.26 9.16 12.13
N ILE A 131 12.38 8.64 12.98
CA ILE A 131 12.74 7.76 14.10
C ILE A 131 13.49 6.53 13.60
N LEU A 132 13.00 5.90 12.52
CA LEU A 132 13.68 4.75 11.93
C LEU A 132 15.10 5.11 11.47
N LYS A 133 15.32 6.27 10.83
CA LYS A 133 16.66 6.67 10.37
C LYS A 133 17.65 6.81 11.51
N ILE A 134 17.25 7.47 12.60
CA ILE A 134 18.08 7.64 13.80
C ILE A 134 18.48 6.27 14.35
N LYS A 135 17.50 5.37 14.56
CA LYS A 135 17.77 4.02 15.05
C LYS A 135 18.70 3.21 14.12
N LEU A 136 18.50 3.27 12.81
CA LEU A 136 19.34 2.55 11.85
C LEU A 136 20.80 3.07 11.86
N GLN A 137 20.98 4.38 12.06
CA GLN A 137 22.31 4.99 12.20
C GLN A 137 23.00 4.54 13.49
N GLU A 138 22.30 4.60 14.63
CA GLU A 138 22.82 4.14 15.93
C GLU A 138 23.22 2.66 15.90
N MET A 139 22.47 1.84 15.18
CA MET A 139 22.74 0.41 15.03
C MET A 139 23.79 0.07 13.95
N CYS A 140 24.32 1.06 13.23
CA CYS A 140 25.16 0.88 12.04
C CYS A 140 24.59 -0.14 11.04
N PHE A 141 23.26 -0.13 10.84
CA PHE A 141 22.55 -1.12 10.04
C PHE A 141 21.61 -0.42 9.07
N PHE A 142 21.84 -0.61 7.77
CA PHE A 142 21.01 0.00 6.72
C PHE A 142 20.38 -1.07 5.83
N PRO A 143 19.15 -1.54 6.14
CA PRO A 143 18.44 -2.45 5.27
C PRO A 143 18.11 -1.74 3.95
N HIS A 144 17.86 -2.53 2.90
CA HIS A 144 17.45 -2.01 1.60
C HIS A 144 16.30 -1.02 1.74
N PHE A 145 16.31 -0.02 0.87
CA PHE A 145 15.36 1.09 0.92
C PHE A 145 13.88 0.64 0.86
N THR A 146 13.55 -0.35 0.02
CA THR A 146 12.20 -0.96 -0.02
C THR A 146 11.80 -1.62 1.30
N THR A 147 12.77 -2.14 2.04
CA THR A 147 12.57 -2.71 3.38
C THR A 147 12.33 -1.62 4.40
N GLN A 148 13.06 -0.50 4.34
CA GLN A 148 12.80 0.66 5.20
C GLN A 148 11.38 1.20 5.01
N ILE A 149 10.92 1.35 3.75
CA ILE A 149 9.54 1.75 3.45
C ILE A 149 8.54 0.77 4.09
N ALA A 150 8.75 -0.54 3.89
CA ALA A 150 7.87 -1.57 4.46
C ALA A 150 7.82 -1.49 5.99
N ILE A 151 8.95 -1.30 6.66
CA ILE A 151 9.01 -1.16 8.13
C ILE A 151 8.26 0.08 8.59
N VAL A 152 8.45 1.23 7.94
CA VAL A 152 7.73 2.46 8.29
C VAL A 152 6.22 2.26 8.17
N VAL A 153 5.74 1.68 7.05
CA VAL A 153 4.32 1.40 6.86
C VAL A 153 3.81 0.41 7.91
N PHE A 154 4.59 -0.61 8.24
CA PHE A 154 4.24 -1.61 9.24
C PHE A 154 4.08 -0.99 10.64
N VAL A 155 5.06 -0.20 11.10
CA VAL A 155 4.99 0.47 12.41
C VAL A 155 3.85 1.49 12.45
N THR A 156 3.62 2.19 11.35
CA THR A 156 2.51 3.14 11.24
C THR A 156 1.16 2.44 11.40
N ASP A 157 0.98 1.28 10.77
CA ASP A 157 -0.23 0.46 10.92
C ASP A 157 -0.34 -0.20 12.29
N LEU A 158 0.78 -0.64 12.87
CA LEU A 158 0.83 -1.30 14.17
C LEU A 158 0.25 -0.40 15.28
N ASN A 159 0.53 0.89 15.20
CA ASN A 159 0.11 1.90 16.17
C ASN A 159 -1.22 2.57 15.79
N ASP A 160 -1.89 2.12 14.72
CA ASP A 160 -3.14 2.74 14.28
C ASP A 160 -4.36 2.10 14.93
N LYS A 161 -4.91 2.78 15.95
CA LYS A 161 -6.11 2.34 16.67
C LYS A 161 -7.40 2.55 15.87
N ALA A 162 -7.36 3.27 14.75
CA ALA A 162 -8.54 3.51 13.91
C ALA A 162 -9.05 2.26 13.20
N HIS A 163 -8.25 1.20 13.13
CA HIS A 163 -8.57 -0.01 12.38
C HIS A 163 -8.50 -1.27 13.24
N LYS A 164 -9.60 -2.02 13.32
CA LYS A 164 -9.69 -3.28 14.08
C LYS A 164 -8.76 -4.38 13.53
N LYS A 165 -8.58 -4.45 12.21
CA LYS A 165 -7.70 -5.41 11.54
C LYS A 165 -6.46 -4.70 11.02
N ARG A 166 -5.28 -5.28 11.24
CA ARG A 166 -4.01 -4.82 10.66
C ARG A 166 -3.95 -5.10 9.16
N ILE A 167 -3.07 -4.39 8.46
CA ILE A 167 -2.74 -4.69 7.07
C ILE A 167 -2.13 -6.10 7.01
N VAL A 168 -2.57 -6.90 6.04
CA VAL A 168 -1.97 -8.21 5.79
C VAL A 168 -0.52 -8.01 5.37
N GLN A 169 0.42 -8.54 6.16
CA GLN A 169 1.86 -8.30 5.95
C GLN A 169 2.33 -8.70 4.54
N ALA A 170 1.75 -9.74 3.94
CA ALA A 170 2.06 -10.13 2.57
C ALA A 170 1.70 -9.04 1.55
N ASN A 171 0.57 -8.35 1.72
CA ASN A 171 0.16 -7.24 0.86
C ASN A 171 1.03 -6.00 1.05
N LEU A 172 1.39 -5.70 2.30
CA LEU A 172 2.32 -4.60 2.63
C LEU A 172 3.68 -4.83 1.98
N ARG A 173 4.25 -6.03 2.14
CA ARG A 173 5.51 -6.41 1.52
C ARG A 173 5.44 -6.33 0.00
N LEU A 174 4.32 -6.77 -0.59
CA LEU A 174 4.07 -6.66 -2.02
C LEU A 174 4.04 -5.20 -2.50
N LEU A 175 3.33 -4.32 -1.78
CA LEU A 175 3.22 -2.89 -2.06
C LEU A 175 4.58 -2.19 -2.07
N CYS A 176 5.45 -2.55 -1.12
CA CYS A 176 6.76 -1.94 -0.97
C CYS A 176 7.87 -2.65 -1.77
N ASN A 177 7.57 -3.76 -2.47
CA ASN A 177 8.56 -4.63 -3.13
C ASN A 177 9.68 -5.07 -2.16
N CYS A 178 9.29 -5.54 -0.96
CA CYS A 178 10.19 -6.02 0.08
C CYS A 178 10.01 -7.54 0.29
N SER A 179 11.09 -8.31 0.33
CA SER A 179 11.04 -9.77 0.54
C SER A 179 10.56 -10.14 1.95
N ALA A 180 10.04 -11.37 2.13
CA ALA A 180 9.70 -11.90 3.46
C ALA A 180 10.92 -11.86 4.39
N TYR A 181 12.03 -12.41 3.91
CA TYR A 181 13.27 -12.52 4.66
C TYR A 181 13.79 -11.15 5.12
N SER A 182 13.95 -10.19 4.20
CA SER A 182 14.48 -8.86 4.55
C SER A 182 13.56 -8.14 5.53
N PHE A 183 12.24 -8.28 5.37
CA PHE A 183 11.25 -7.71 6.28
C PHE A 183 11.38 -8.29 7.70
N HIS A 184 11.33 -9.61 7.85
CA HIS A 184 11.39 -10.27 9.15
C HIS A 184 12.75 -10.08 9.84
N ARG A 185 13.86 -10.21 9.09
CA ARG A 185 15.21 -9.93 9.61
C ARG A 185 15.32 -8.51 10.18
N THR A 186 14.79 -7.52 9.45
CA THR A 186 14.85 -6.12 9.88
C THR A 186 13.94 -5.86 11.08
N ARG A 187 12.72 -6.41 11.09
CA ARG A 187 11.81 -6.32 12.25
C ARG A 187 12.45 -6.88 13.51
N ASN A 188 13.03 -8.07 13.42
CA ASN A 188 13.66 -8.72 14.58
C ASN A 188 14.85 -7.91 15.09
N ARG A 189 15.71 -7.40 14.19
CA ARG A 189 16.83 -6.52 14.57
C ARG A 189 16.36 -5.25 15.28
N LEU A 190 15.23 -4.67 14.86
CA LEU A 190 14.67 -3.48 15.46
C LEU A 190 13.85 -3.75 16.75
N GLY A 191 13.76 -5.00 17.21
CA GLY A 191 12.92 -5.36 18.37
C GLY A 191 11.41 -5.21 18.11
N LEU A 192 10.99 -5.31 16.85
CA LEU A 192 9.58 -5.20 16.41
C LEU A 192 8.93 -6.57 16.16
N GLY A 193 9.54 -7.65 16.69
CA GLY A 193 9.18 -9.05 16.52
C GLY A 193 7.85 -9.38 17.16
#